data_AF-A0A147KKC7-F1
#
_entry.id   AF-A0A147KKC7-F1
#
_cell.length_a   1.000
_cell.length_b   1.000
_cell.length_c   1.000
_cell.angle_alpha   90.00
_cell.angle_beta   90.00
_cell.angle_gamma   90.00
#
_symmetry.space_group_name_H-M   'P 1'
#
loop_
_entity.id
_entity.type
_entity.pdbx_description
1 polymer ?
#
loop_
_entity_poly.entity_id
_entity_poly.type
_entity_poly.pdbx_seq_one_letter_code
_entity_poly.pdbx_strand_id
1 'polypeptide(L)' 'MDNDIDLVTLYAGPLDGLAIPATDLAALVQDYGTERFCFLTRHGVSGLYQEVRGRWVYATPRLLEGQ' A
#
# COMPACT_ATOMS: atom_id res chain seq x y z
N MET A 1 3.35 22.18 -14.84
CA MET A 1 2.94 21.60 -13.56
C MET A 1 4.10 20.75 -13.12
N ASP A 2 4.76 21.14 -12.03
CA ASP A 2 5.72 20.27 -11.35
C ASP A 2 4.93 19.02 -10.96
N ASN A 3 5.18 17.91 -11.66
CA ASN A 3 4.54 16.65 -11.35
C ASN A 3 5.33 16.04 -10.19
N ASP A 4 5.28 16.71 -9.04
CA ASP A 4 5.85 16.23 -7.80
C ASP A 4 5.04 14.97 -7.45
N ILE A 5 5.59 13.82 -7.85
CA ILE A 5 5.00 12.54 -7.53
C ILE A 5 5.15 12.41 -6.02
N ASP A 6 4.05 12.65 -5.29
CA ASP A 6 4.02 12.45 -3.85
C ASP A 6 4.29 10.96 -3.57
N LEU A 7 5.53 10.64 -3.19
CA LEU A 7 5.97 9.28 -2.96
C LEU A 7 5.80 8.93 -1.48
N VAL A 8 5.05 7.86 -1.22
CA VAL A 8 4.90 7.28 0.10
C VAL A 8 5.86 6.11 0.23
N THR A 9 6.80 6.21 1.16
CA THR A 9 7.66 5.07 1.53
C THR A 9 6.94 4.19 2.54
N LEU A 10 6.87 2.90 2.25
CA LEU A 10 6.37 1.87 3.15
C LEU A 10 7.53 1.40 4.04
N TYR A 11 7.29 1.33 5.34
CA TYR A 11 8.26 0.96 6.37
C TYR A 11 7.81 -0.25 7.20
N ALA A 12 6.81 -0.98 6.70
CA ALA A 12 6.22 -2.09 7.43
C ALA A 12 5.92 -3.27 6.53
N GLY A 13 6.30 -4.46 7.02
CA GLY A 13 6.01 -5.74 6.38
C GLY A 13 6.92 -6.04 5.18
N PRO A 14 6.49 -6.95 4.29
CA PRO A 14 7.27 -7.38 3.12
C PRO A 14 7.57 -6.30 2.07
N LEU A 15 6.94 -5.13 2.18
CA LEU A 15 7.11 -3.98 1.28
C LEU A 15 8.00 -2.89 1.89
N ASP A 16 8.71 -3.19 2.98
CA ASP A 16 9.64 -2.25 3.62
C ASP A 16 10.65 -1.67 2.60
N GLY A 17 10.82 -0.35 2.63
CA GLY A 17 11.68 0.41 1.73
C GLY A 17 11.09 0.70 0.36
N LEU A 18 9.89 0.20 0.03
CA LEU A 18 9.24 0.51 -1.24
C LEU A 18 8.63 1.92 -1.21
N ALA A 19 8.99 2.74 -2.20
CA ALA A 19 8.35 4.01 -2.47
C ALA A 19 7.30 3.83 -3.59
N ILE A 20 6.05 4.15 -3.29
CA ILE A 20 4.93 4.11 -4.23
C ILE A 20 4.29 5.50 -4.34
N PRO A 21 3.84 5.95 -5.53
CA PRO A 21 3.07 7.17 -5.65
C PRO A 21 1.79 7.11 -4.81
N ALA A 22 1.47 8.18 -4.10
CA ALA A 22 0.26 8.31 -3.29
C ALA A 22 -1.01 8.11 -4.12
N THR A 23 -0.98 8.48 -5.41
CA THR A 23 -2.06 8.25 -6.37
C THR A 23 -2.28 6.76 -6.65
N ASP A 24 -1.22 5.99 -6.83
CA ASP A 24 -1.30 4.53 -7.04
C ASP A 24 -1.74 3.83 -5.75
N LEU A 25 -1.27 4.30 -4.59
CA LEU A 25 -1.72 3.83 -3.28
C LEU A 25 -3.22 4.09 -3.06
N ALA A 26 -3.71 5.29 -3.43
CA ALA A 26 -5.13 5.63 -3.35
C ALA A 26 -5.98 4.80 -4.32
N ALA A 27 -5.44 4.46 -5.49
CA ALA A 27 -6.07 3.54 -6.44
C ALA A 27 -6.11 2.11 -5.89
N LEU A 28 -5.02 1.61 -5.28
CA LEU A 28 -4.97 0.29 -4.64
C LEU A 28 -6.01 0.13 -3.53
N VAL A 29 -6.24 1.19 -2.74
CA VAL A 29 -7.26 1.19 -1.67
C VAL A 29 -8.68 1.24 -2.25
N GLN A 30 -8.89 1.83 -3.42
CA GLN A 30 -10.22 1.99 -4.02
C GLN A 30 -10.62 0.86 -4.99
N ASP A 31 -9.68 0.27 -5.72
CA ASP A 31 -9.98 -0.47 -6.97
C ASP A 31 -9.85 -2.00 -6.87
N TYR A 32 -9.27 -2.54 -5.80
CA TYR A 32 -8.91 -3.97 -5.75
C TYR A 32 -10.09 -4.95 -5.47
N GLY A 33 -11.22 -4.77 -6.16
CA GLY A 33 -12.31 -5.76 -6.25
C GLY A 33 -12.80 -6.29 -4.90
N THR A 34 -12.68 -7.60 -4.68
CA THR A 34 -13.04 -8.31 -3.43
C THR A 34 -12.01 -8.18 -2.31
N GLU A 35 -10.81 -7.70 -2.61
CA GLU A 35 -9.70 -7.62 -1.67
C GLU A 35 -9.64 -6.22 -1.06
N ARG A 36 -9.70 -6.15 0.27
CA ARG A 36 -9.67 -4.87 0.97
C ARG A 36 -8.24 -4.51 1.33
N PHE A 37 -7.79 -3.37 0.82
CA PHE A 37 -6.51 -2.78 1.19
C PHE A 37 -6.71 -1.62 2.16
N CYS A 38 -5.81 -1.51 3.13
CA CYS A 38 -5.81 -0.42 4.09
C CYS A 38 -4.39 0.08 4.26
N PHE A 39 -4.23 1.39 4.08
CA PHE A 39 -2.99 2.07 4.40
C PHE A 39 -3.09 2.64 5.82
N LEU A 40 -2.14 2.29 6.68
CA LEU A 40 -2.08 2.77 8.05
C LEU A 40 -0.70 3.32 8.35
N THR A 41 -0.67 4.52 8.92
CA THR A 41 0.52 5.11 9.52
C THR A 41 0.42 4.99 11.04
N ARG A 42 1.36 4.26 11.66
CA ARG A 42 1.43 4.11 13.11
C ARG A 42 2.81 4.50 13.60
N HIS A 43 2.89 5.46 14.54
CA HIS A 43 4.16 5.97 15.07
C HIS A 43 5.16 6.47 13.99
N GLY A 44 4.66 7.05 12.89
CA GLY A 44 5.49 7.51 11.77
C GLY A 44 5.92 6.40 10.80
N VAL A 45 5.52 5.15 11.05
CA VAL A 45 5.76 4.01 10.17
C VAL A 45 4.51 3.77 9.34
N SER A 46 4.63 3.92 8.02
CA SER A 46 3.56 3.70 7.05
C SER A 46 3.59 2.28 6.50
N GLY A 47 2.44 1.60 6.46
CA GLY A 47 2.35 0.22 6.00
C GLY A 47 1.08 -0.03 5.20
N LEU A 48 1.19 -0.92 4.21
CA LEU A 48 0.06 -1.41 3.44
C LEU A 48 -0.40 -2.76 3.98
N TYR A 49 -1.70 -2.86 4.27
CA TYR A 49 -2.35 -4.04 4.81
C TYR A 49 -3.39 -4.55 3.83
N GLN A 50 -3.57 -5.87 3.81
CA GLN A 50 -4.57 -6.58 3.05
C GLN A 50 -5.45 -7.39 4.00
N GLU A 51 -6.75 -7.39 3.75
CA GLU A 51 -7.66 -8.31 4.43
C GLU A 51 -7.59 -9.69 3.79
N VAL A 52 -7.19 -10.70 4.57
CA VAL A 52 -7.19 -12.11 4.17
C VAL A 52 -8.04 -12.89 5.16
N ARG A 53 -9.21 -13.38 4.70
CA ARG A 53 -10.16 -14.17 5.50
C ARG A 53 -10.56 -13.46 6.81
N GLY A 54 -10.87 -12.16 6.75
CA GLY A 54 -11.25 -11.35 7.92
C GLY A 54 -10.10 -10.91 8.82
N ARG A 55 -8.84 -11.20 8.46
CA ARG A 55 -7.65 -10.77 9.20
C ARG A 55 -6.81 -9.82 8.36
N TRP A 56 -6.41 -8.71 8.97
CA TRP A 56 -5.45 -7.78 8.37
C TRP A 56 -4.03 -8.33 8.49
N VAL A 57 -3.35 -8.49 7.36
CA VAL A 57 -1.95 -8.90 7.25
C VAL A 57 -1.19 -7.89 6.39
N TYR A 58 0.13 -7.85 6.51
CA TYR A 58 0.93 -7.01 5.63
C TYR A 58 0.79 -7.45 4.17
N ALA A 59 0.62 -6.49 3.27
CA ALA A 59 0.61 -6.75 1.84
C ALA A 59 1.98 -7.30 1.38
N THR A 60 1.97 -8.13 0.35
CA THR A 60 3.18 -8.77 -0.19
C THR A 60 3.53 -8.20 -1.57
N PRO A 61 4.80 -8.27 -2.02
CA PRO A 61 5.25 -7.70 -3.30
C PRO A 61 4.50 -8.21 -4.53
N ARG A 62 4.00 -9.45 -4.47
CA ARG A 62 3.19 -10.05 -5.54
C ARG A 62 1.94 -9.25 -5.88
N LEU A 63 1.48 -8.38 -4.97
CA LEU A 63 0.36 -7.47 -5.22
C LEU A 63 0.68 -6.41 -6.28
N LEU A 64 1.96 -6.02 -6.38
CA LEU A 64 2.44 -4.97 -7.28
C LEU A 64 2.94 -5.55 -8.61
N GLU A 65 3.21 -6.85 -8.65
CA GLU A 65 3.62 -7.56 -9.87
C GLU A 65 2.43 -7.85 -10.82
N GLY A 66 1.19 -7.56 -10.40
CA GLY A 66 -0.03 -7.78 -11.19
C GLY A 66 -0.46 -6.59 -12.06
N GLN A 67 0.36 -5.55 -12.19
CA GLN A 67 0.07 -4.32 -12.93
C GLN A 67 0.62 -4.34 -14.36
#